data_AF-A0A528LWK8-F1
#
_entry.id   AF-A0A528LWK8-F1
#
_cell.length_a   1.000
_cell.length_b   1.000
_cell.length_c   1.000
_cell.angle_alpha   90.00
_cell.angle_beta   90.00
_cell.angle_gamma   90.00
#
_symmetry.space_group_name_H-M   'P 1'
#
loop_
_entity.id
_entity.type
_entity.pdbx_description
1 polymer ?
#
loop_
_entity_poly.entity_id
_entity_poly.type
_entity_poly.pdbx_seq_one_letter_code
_entity_poly.pdbx_strand_id
1 'polypeptide(L)'
;DEILQILAKMVKQREESAKAFDDGKRPELAAQERDEMAIIRDFLPTQLGQAETETAIRAAIAETGASSVKDMGKVMAVLKEKYAGQMDFSKASGIVKELLQ
;
A
#
# COMPACT_ATOMS: atom_id res chain seq x y z
N ASP A 1 -10.14 -3.13 -11.34
CA ASP A 1 -8.70 -2.82 -11.11
C ASP A 1 -8.34 -1.35 -11.10
N GLU A 2 -8.52 -0.61 -12.19
CA GLU A 2 -8.01 0.76 -12.32
C GLU A 2 -8.62 1.76 -11.32
N ILE A 3 -9.93 1.67 -11.08
CA ILE A 3 -10.64 2.51 -10.09
C ILE A 3 -10.09 2.29 -8.68
N LEU A 4 -9.88 1.03 -8.27
CA LEU A 4 -9.32 0.72 -6.95
C LEU A 4 -7.90 1.27 -6.79
N GLN A 5 -7.10 1.23 -7.86
CA GLN A 5 -5.76 1.83 -7.85
C GLN A 5 -5.81 3.36 -7.72
N ILE A 6 -6.77 4.02 -8.39
CA ILE A 6 -6.98 5.47 -8.25
C ILE A 6 -7.38 5.80 -6.82
N LEU A 7 -8.35 5.08 -6.23
CA LEU A 7 -8.79 5.30 -4.86
C LEU A 7 -7.67 5.07 -3.84
N ALA A 8 -6.89 3.99 -3.99
CA ALA A 8 -5.72 3.74 -3.14
C ALA A 8 -4.66 4.85 -3.27
N LYS A 9 -4.44 5.37 -4.48
CA LYS A 9 -3.56 6.53 -4.70
C LYS A 9 -4.09 7.78 -4.00
N MET A 10 -5.39 8.05 -4.06
CA MET A 10 -6.00 9.18 -3.37
C MET A 10 -5.82 9.07 -1.85
N VAL A 11 -6.03 7.89 -1.26
CA VAL A 11 -5.75 7.64 0.18
C VAL A 11 -4.31 8.00 0.54
N LYS A 12 -3.34 7.58 -0.28
CA LYS A 12 -1.93 7.89 -0.07
C LYS A 12 -1.63 9.40 -0.14
N GLN A 13 -2.19 10.08 -1.14
CA GLN A 13 -2.02 11.54 -1.27
C GLN A 13 -2.56 12.29 -0.06
N ARG A 14 -3.70 11.85 0.49
CA ARG A 14 -4.27 12.38 1.73
C ARG A 14 -3.40 12.10 2.94
N GLU A 15 -2.85 10.88 3.07
CA GLU A 15 -1.89 10.52 4.14
C GLU A 15 -0.64 11.42 4.11
N GLU A 16 -0.08 11.64 2.92
CA GLU A 16 1.09 12.51 2.71
C GLU A 16 0.78 13.99 3.01
N SER A 17 -0.39 14.48 2.58
CA SER A 17 -0.87 15.85 2.85
C SER A 17 -1.10 16.08 4.35
N ALA A 18 -1.78 15.14 5.02
CA ALA A 18 -2.02 15.21 6.46
C ALA A 18 -0.72 15.29 7.24
N LYS A 19 0.28 14.46 6.87
CA LYS A 19 1.61 14.51 7.47
C LYS A 19 2.30 15.85 7.24
N ALA A 20 2.25 16.38 6.01
CA ALA A 20 2.86 17.68 5.71
C ALA A 20 2.20 18.83 6.51
N PHE A 21 0.88 18.79 6.71
CA PHE A 21 0.18 19.76 7.54
C PHE A 21 0.52 19.65 9.03
N ASP A 22 0.61 18.45 9.58
CA ASP A 22 1.06 18.24 10.97
C ASP A 22 2.49 18.75 11.17
N ASP A 23 3.41 18.39 10.27
CA ASP A 23 4.81 18.84 10.30
C ASP A 23 4.89 20.37 10.16
N GLY A 24 3.93 20.98 9.43
CA GLY A 24 3.73 22.42 9.31
C GLY A 24 2.95 23.09 10.45
N LYS A 25 2.59 22.36 11.52
CA LYS A 25 1.79 22.84 12.67
C LYS A 25 0.40 23.39 12.28
N ARG A 26 -0.26 22.77 11.30
CA ARG A 26 -1.62 23.08 10.83
C ARG A 26 -2.57 21.90 11.07
N PRO A 27 -2.83 21.52 12.33
CA PRO A 27 -3.56 20.29 12.66
C PRO A 27 -5.01 20.26 12.13
N GLU A 28 -5.63 21.43 11.94
CA GLU A 28 -6.96 21.55 11.35
C GLU A 28 -7.02 21.06 9.90
N LEU A 29 -5.99 21.37 9.11
CA LEU A 29 -5.89 20.89 7.72
C LEU A 29 -5.53 19.41 7.68
N ALA A 30 -4.68 18.95 8.61
CA ALA A 30 -4.37 17.54 8.74
C ALA A 30 -5.60 16.69 9.13
N ALA A 31 -6.48 17.23 9.99
CA ALA A 31 -7.75 16.60 10.32
C ALA A 31 -8.67 16.49 9.10
N GLN A 32 -8.80 17.57 8.31
CA GLN A 32 -9.60 17.55 7.08
C GLN A 32 -9.12 16.48 6.09
N GLU A 33 -7.81 16.38 5.87
CA GLU A 33 -7.24 15.35 4.98
C GLU A 33 -7.52 13.93 5.48
N ARG A 34 -7.50 13.71 6.80
CA ARG A 34 -7.83 12.41 7.41
C ARG A 34 -9.30 12.06 7.29
N ASP A 35 -10.20 13.02 7.43
CA ASP A 35 -11.64 12.82 7.27
C ASP A 35 -11.95 12.44 5.81
N GLU A 36 -11.38 13.15 4.84
CA GLU A 36 -11.50 12.80 3.42
C GLU A 36 -10.90 11.41 3.13
N MET A 37 -9.74 11.10 3.73
CA MET A 37 -9.10 9.79 3.60
C MET A 37 -10.01 8.66 4.14
N ALA A 38 -10.70 8.88 5.26
CA ALA A 38 -11.61 7.91 5.84
C ALA A 38 -12.78 7.61 4.89
N ILE A 39 -13.38 8.65 4.30
CA ILE A 39 -14.46 8.49 3.31
C ILE A 39 -13.99 7.67 2.11
N ILE A 40 -12.79 7.93 1.58
CA ILE A 40 -12.25 7.17 0.44
C ILE A 40 -11.99 5.71 0.83
N ARG A 41 -11.52 5.45 2.06
CA ARG A 41 -11.25 4.10 2.56
C ARG A 41 -12.50 3.24 2.61
N ASP A 42 -13.68 3.82 2.84
CA ASP A 42 -14.95 3.07 2.83
C ASP A 42 -15.30 2.48 1.45
N PHE A 43 -14.70 2.99 0.37
CA PHE A 43 -14.85 2.46 -0.98
C PHE A 43 -13.76 1.45 -1.37
N LEU A 44 -12.77 1.23 -0.51
CA LEU A 44 -11.73 0.24 -0.71
C LEU A 44 -12.07 -1.06 0.05
N PRO A 45 -11.61 -2.21 -0.44
CA PRO A 45 -11.62 -3.42 0.37
C PRO A 45 -10.79 -3.21 1.65
N THR A 46 -11.02 -4.05 2.66
CA THR A 46 -10.28 -4.02 3.92
C THR A 46 -8.77 -3.97 3.67
N GLN A 47 -8.11 -2.93 4.17
CA GLN A 47 -6.67 -2.77 4.01
C GLN A 47 -5.93 -3.75 4.92
N LEU A 48 -4.89 -4.38 4.39
CA LEU A 48 -4.00 -5.21 5.17
C LEU A 48 -3.17 -4.35 6.12
N GLY A 49 -3.03 -4.81 7.35
CA GLY A 49 -2.06 -4.26 8.30
C GLY A 49 -0.62 -4.55 7.87
N GLN A 50 0.34 -3.99 8.60
CA GLN A 50 1.76 -4.18 8.31
C GLN A 50 2.19 -5.66 8.37
N ALA A 51 1.80 -6.38 9.43
CA ALA A 51 2.13 -7.79 9.61
C ALA A 51 1.46 -8.69 8.54
N GLU A 52 0.21 -8.38 8.18
CA GLU A 52 -0.52 -9.10 7.13
C GLU A 52 0.09 -8.85 5.76
N THR A 53 0.52 -7.61 5.49
CA THR A 53 1.23 -7.24 4.25
C THR A 53 2.54 -8.02 4.13
N GLU A 54 3.35 -8.08 5.19
CA GLU A 54 4.60 -8.85 5.16
C GLU A 54 4.33 -10.35 4.97
N THR A 55 3.30 -10.89 5.64
CA THR A 55 2.88 -12.29 5.49
C THR A 55 2.47 -12.59 4.05
N ALA A 56 1.67 -11.73 3.43
CA ALA A 56 1.26 -11.84 2.04
C ALA A 56 2.46 -11.80 1.08
N ILE A 57 3.43 -10.94 1.34
CA ILE A 57 4.67 -10.86 0.55
C ILE A 57 5.48 -12.16 0.66
N ARG A 58 5.68 -12.68 1.87
CA ARG A 58 6.42 -13.94 2.09
C ARG A 58 5.74 -15.12 1.39
N ALA A 59 4.41 -15.18 1.45
CA ALA A 59 3.64 -16.19 0.73
C ALA A 59 3.83 -16.08 -0.80
N ALA A 60 3.77 -14.86 -1.35
CA ALA A 60 3.99 -14.62 -2.78
C ALA A 60 5.43 -14.95 -3.23
N ILE A 61 6.44 -14.67 -2.40
CA ILE A 61 7.83 -15.08 -2.65
C ILE A 61 7.95 -16.60 -2.71
N ALA A 62 7.37 -17.31 -1.74
CA ALA A 62 7.38 -18.76 -1.70
C ALA A 62 6.66 -19.39 -2.91
N GLU A 63 5.50 -18.85 -3.28
CA GLU A 63 4.70 -19.29 -4.43
C GLU A 63 5.42 -19.10 -5.77
N THR A 64 6.13 -17.98 -5.92
CA THR A 64 6.86 -17.67 -7.16
C THR A 64 8.25 -18.31 -7.22
N GLY A 65 8.74 -18.88 -6.12
CA GLY A 65 10.12 -19.37 -6.01
C GLY A 65 11.16 -18.26 -6.18
N ALA A 66 10.77 -17.00 -5.92
CA ALA A 66 11.65 -15.84 -6.09
C ALA A 66 12.82 -15.92 -5.10
N SER A 67 14.04 -15.74 -5.61
CA SER A 67 15.27 -15.82 -4.80
C SER A 67 16.17 -14.60 -4.96
N SER A 68 15.82 -13.67 -5.83
CA SER A 68 16.58 -12.43 -6.02
C SER A 68 15.67 -11.29 -6.46
N VAL A 69 16.16 -10.06 -6.32
CA VAL A 69 15.50 -8.84 -6.82
C VAL A 69 15.12 -8.90 -8.32
N LYS A 70 15.76 -9.77 -9.12
CA LYS A 70 15.38 -9.99 -10.53
C LYS A 70 13.98 -10.59 -10.67
N ASP A 71 13.52 -11.32 -9.66
CA ASP A 71 12.19 -11.96 -9.63
C ASP A 71 11.12 -11.06 -9.02
N MET A 72 11.46 -9.85 -8.56
CA MET A 72 10.51 -8.91 -7.94
C MET A 72 9.26 -8.69 -8.80
N GLY A 73 9.40 -8.60 -10.13
CA GLY A 73 8.27 -8.44 -11.04
C GLY A 73 7.23 -9.57 -10.94
N LYS A 74 7.67 -10.81 -10.70
CA LYS A 74 6.79 -11.98 -10.53
C LYS A 74 6.05 -11.90 -9.20
N VAL A 75 6.76 -11.58 -8.12
CA VAL A 75 6.16 -11.41 -6.78
C VAL A 75 5.10 -10.30 -6.80
N MET A 76 5.43 -9.16 -7.43
CA MET A 76 4.49 -8.04 -7.55
C MET A 76 3.26 -8.38 -8.40
N ALA A 77 3.38 -9.25 -9.40
CA ALA A 77 2.23 -9.71 -10.19
C ALA A 77 1.26 -10.52 -9.33
N VAL A 78 1.76 -11.50 -8.56
CA VAL A 78 0.94 -12.31 -7.65
C VAL A 78 0.24 -11.44 -6.60
N LEU A 79 0.97 -10.48 -6.01
CA LEU A 79 0.38 -9.57 -5.02
C LEU A 79 -0.73 -8.70 -5.61
N LYS A 80 -0.56 -8.19 -6.84
CA LYS A 80 -1.59 -7.41 -7.53
C LYS A 80 -2.83 -8.22 -7.83
N GLU A 81 -2.67 -9.49 -8.22
CA GLU A 81 -3.79 -10.38 -8.49
C GLU A 81 -4.60 -10.69 -7.22
N LYS A 82 -3.93 -10.97 -6.10
CA LYS A 82 -4.58 -11.43 -4.86
C LYS A 82 -5.07 -10.30 -3.96
N TYR A 83 -4.41 -9.14 -4.00
CA TYR A 83 -4.61 -8.06 -3.03
C TYR A 83 -4.86 -6.70 -3.70
N ALA A 84 -5.46 -6.69 -4.90
CA ALA A 84 -5.85 -5.47 -5.58
C ALA A 84 -6.68 -4.56 -4.66
N GLY A 85 -6.19 -3.33 -4.44
CA GLY A 85 -6.85 -2.34 -3.59
C GLY A 85 -6.78 -2.62 -2.09
N GLN A 86 -6.08 -3.65 -1.61
CA GLN A 86 -5.95 -4.02 -0.19
C GLN A 86 -4.59 -3.65 0.43
N MET A 87 -3.62 -3.22 -0.38
CA MET A 87 -2.30 -2.82 0.09
C MET A 87 -1.72 -1.67 -0.74
N ASP A 88 -0.83 -0.88 -0.14
CA ASP A 88 0.00 0.08 -0.89
C ASP A 88 1.14 -0.66 -1.57
N PHE A 89 0.99 -0.92 -2.88
CA PHE A 89 2.01 -1.61 -3.67
C PHE A 89 3.35 -0.86 -3.75
N SER A 90 3.37 0.46 -3.51
CA SER A 90 4.62 1.22 -3.40
C SER A 90 5.40 0.78 -2.16
N LYS A 91 4.72 0.75 -0.99
CA LYS A 91 5.31 0.27 0.28
C LYS A 91 5.67 -1.22 0.17
N ALA A 92 4.78 -2.04 -0.39
CA ALA A 92 5.02 -3.47 -0.58
C ALA A 92 6.24 -3.75 -1.44
N SER A 93 6.47 -2.99 -2.52
CA SER A 93 7.66 -3.17 -3.37
C SER A 93 8.98 -2.94 -2.63
N GLY A 94 9.01 -2.02 -1.66
CA GLY A 94 10.18 -1.79 -0.80
C GLY A 94 10.47 -3.01 0.07
N ILE A 95 9.43 -3.55 0.72
CA ILE A 95 9.55 -4.74 1.57
C ILE A 95 9.93 -5.98 0.74
N VAL A 96 9.34 -6.17 -0.44
CA VAL A 96 9.71 -7.27 -1.36
C VAL A 96 11.19 -7.17 -1.72
N LYS A 97 11.68 -5.96 -2.02
CA LYS A 97 13.09 -5.75 -2.35
C LYS A 97 14.00 -6.10 -1.17
N GLU A 98 13.66 -5.67 0.04
CA GLU A 98 14.42 -6.00 1.26
C GLU A 98 14.48 -7.51 1.52
N LEU A 99 13.39 -8.24 1.24
CA LEU A 99 13.32 -9.70 1.43
C LEU A 99 14.01 -10.53 0.34
N LEU A 100 14.31 -9.91 -0.81
CA LEU A 100 14.94 -10.57 -1.98
C LEU A 100 16.37 -10.06 -2.28
N GLN A 101 16.90 -9.17 -1.44
CA GLN A 101 18.29 -8.69 -1.49
C GLN A 101 19.23 -9.70 -0.84
#